data_AF-A0A7X5TPK2-F1
#
_entry.id   AF-A0A7X5TPK2-F1
#
_cell.length_a   1.000
_cell.length_b   1.000
_cell.length_c   1.000
_cell.angle_alpha   90.00
_cell.angle_beta   90.00
_cell.angle_gamma   90.00
#
_symmetry.space_group_name_H-M   'P 1'
#
loop_
_entity.id
_entity.type
_entity.pdbx_description
1 polymer ?
#
loop_
_entity_poly.entity_id
_entity_poly.type
_entity_poly.pdbx_seq_one_letter_code
_entity_poly.pdbx_strand_id
1 'polypeptide(L)'
;MVRRATFLHGILGLVLVALTACSSVSRGSLESIRLAMRRPSVHPTAESVAATPYFQMQANGPDGEAILILARVANGELGWYGSGHDVLFTRDGLVVKTIGLPQNLDDSAIPGANPFHDGLQHLVAPVDYTRRLDWSPDYRYGVLAQARLEPKALEDVDILGTVHRLRRIDEHVSVPSAGVSMTNRYWVDPADGFIWKSRQYVAPGLPLELIQLQPYRGSASAEDTGKPAPGAPQTGARLSDAGAAQITPDAYLLGAAWLQPSLKREQLRLRAGLDYELGAIRNQALGSGDMAVSGAARDFQAWLSGLPVTGRHAGVPLDPVRLEVTPTENRPMEDGDTLVYPPRPADVRVVGAVEKPCRLPHVPMQDARLYLSACPGSDAADPNLIYVVQPDGTVAEQGIALWNRDKPRPLAPGAWIYVPFDRHAIAGAADANFNRDVAAFLATQVPGDSGWR
;
A
#
# COMPACT_ATOMS: atom_id res chain seq x y z
N MET A 1 -36.87 -42.77 -69.91
CA MET A 1 -36.16 -42.16 -71.05
C MET A 1 -35.48 -40.88 -70.58
N VAL A 2 -34.14 -40.90 -70.56
CA VAL A 2 -33.20 -39.83 -70.97
C VAL A 2 -33.72 -38.37 -70.91
N ARG A 3 -33.18 -37.51 -70.04
CA ARG A 3 -32.07 -36.56 -70.33
C ARG A 3 -31.78 -35.61 -69.16
N ARG A 4 -30.49 -35.36 -68.94
CA ARG A 4 -29.90 -34.35 -68.04
C ARG A 4 -30.13 -32.92 -68.58
N ALA A 5 -30.24 -31.95 -67.68
CA ALA A 5 -29.58 -30.64 -67.79
C ALA A 5 -29.49 -29.96 -66.41
N THR A 6 -28.25 -29.61 -66.05
CA THR A 6 -27.74 -28.90 -64.87
C THR A 6 -28.03 -27.40 -64.87
N PHE A 7 -28.11 -26.77 -63.69
CA PHE A 7 -27.37 -25.54 -63.24
C PHE A 7 -27.93 -25.17 -61.84
N LEU A 8 -27.21 -25.35 -60.72
CA LEU A 8 -26.12 -24.56 -60.11
C LEU A 8 -26.63 -23.44 -59.16
N HIS A 9 -26.11 -23.47 -57.92
CA HIS A 9 -26.08 -22.45 -56.85
C HIS A 9 -27.14 -22.45 -55.74
N GLY A 10 -26.66 -22.73 -54.52
CA GLY A 10 -27.36 -22.53 -53.26
C GLY A 10 -26.53 -22.96 -52.05
N ILE A 11 -25.28 -22.50 -51.93
CA ILE A 11 -24.47 -22.66 -50.70
C ILE A 11 -24.93 -21.57 -49.73
N LEU A 12 -25.70 -21.95 -48.71
CA LEU A 12 -26.00 -21.10 -47.56
C LEU A 12 -24.92 -21.34 -46.49
N GLY A 13 -23.81 -20.61 -46.61
CA GLY A 13 -22.76 -20.56 -45.59
C GLY A 13 -23.20 -19.66 -44.45
N LEU A 14 -23.53 -20.26 -43.31
CA LEU A 14 -23.78 -19.55 -42.05
C LEU A 14 -22.43 -19.03 -41.51
N VAL A 15 -22.08 -17.80 -41.87
CA VAL A 15 -20.92 -17.10 -41.29
C VAL A 15 -21.32 -16.66 -39.88
N LEU A 16 -20.91 -17.44 -38.89
CA LEU A 16 -20.88 -17.01 -37.49
C LEU A 16 -19.83 -15.90 -37.39
N VAL A 17 -20.28 -14.64 -37.35
CA VAL A 17 -19.43 -13.50 -37.01
C VAL A 17 -19.04 -13.65 -35.55
N ALA A 18 -17.86 -14.20 -35.30
CA ALA A 18 -17.19 -14.08 -34.02
C ALA A 18 -16.89 -12.59 -33.79
N LEU A 19 -17.70 -11.93 -32.98
CA LEU A 19 -17.38 -10.62 -32.43
C LEU A 19 -16.16 -10.80 -31.52
N THR A 20 -14.98 -10.60 -32.07
CA THR A 20 -13.76 -10.36 -31.30
C THR A 20 -13.97 -9.08 -30.49
N ALA A 21 -14.21 -9.22 -29.19
CA ALA A 21 -14.12 -8.12 -28.25
C ALA A 21 -12.65 -7.70 -28.18
N CYS A 22 -12.29 -6.63 -28.89
CA CYS A 22 -11.02 -5.95 -28.69
C CYS A 22 -11.04 -5.33 -27.29
N SER A 23 -10.27 -5.89 -26.35
CA SER A 23 -9.95 -5.20 -25.10
C SER A 23 -9.08 -3.98 -25.44
N SER A 24 -9.59 -2.79 -25.11
CA SER A 24 -8.85 -1.54 -25.21
C SER A 24 -7.86 -1.45 -24.04
N VAL A 25 -6.63 -1.92 -24.25
CA VAL A 25 -5.50 -1.68 -23.35
C VAL A 25 -4.79 -0.39 -23.78
N SER A 26 -4.38 0.37 -22.77
CA SER A 26 -3.70 1.67 -22.77
C SER A 26 -2.73 1.92 -23.93
N ARG A 27 -2.55 3.19 -24.29
CA ARG A 27 -1.47 3.64 -25.18
C ARG A 27 -0.10 3.24 -24.60
N GLY A 28 0.37 2.06 -24.99
CA GLY A 28 1.66 1.45 -24.60
C GLY A 28 1.52 0.48 -23.44
N SER A 29 1.85 -0.80 -23.65
CA SER A 29 2.15 -1.73 -22.55
C SER A 29 3.36 -1.19 -21.76
N LEU A 30 3.43 -1.42 -20.45
CA LEU A 30 4.59 -1.05 -19.64
C LEU A 30 5.92 -1.58 -20.21
N GLU A 31 5.89 -2.73 -20.88
CA GLU A 31 7.04 -3.24 -21.63
C GLU A 31 7.45 -2.35 -22.79
N SER A 32 6.48 -1.77 -23.53
CA SER A 32 6.75 -0.81 -24.60
C SER A 32 7.41 0.45 -24.06
N ILE A 33 6.99 0.92 -22.88
CA ILE A 33 7.58 2.06 -22.17
C ILE A 33 9.00 1.73 -21.70
N ARG A 34 9.20 0.59 -21.02
CA ARG A 34 10.53 0.12 -20.63
C ARG A 34 11.47 -0.06 -21.81
N LEU A 35 10.97 -0.51 -22.95
CA LEU A 35 11.74 -0.64 -24.19
C LEU A 35 12.18 0.74 -24.73
N ALA A 36 11.28 1.73 -24.70
CA ALA A 36 11.60 3.12 -25.04
C ALA A 36 12.68 3.72 -24.11
N MET A 37 12.71 3.29 -22.85
CA MET A 37 13.67 3.74 -21.83
C MET A 37 14.98 2.97 -21.80
N ARG A 38 15.25 2.02 -22.72
CA ARG A 38 16.53 1.28 -22.72
C ARG A 38 17.74 2.11 -23.16
N ARG A 39 17.54 3.35 -23.62
CA ARG A 39 18.63 4.28 -23.96
C ARG A 39 18.34 5.74 -23.61
N PRO A 40 18.19 6.14 -22.34
CA PRO A 40 18.21 7.53 -21.97
C PRO A 40 19.67 7.93 -21.73
N SER A 41 20.17 8.96 -22.41
CA SER A 41 21.27 9.70 -21.83
C SER A 41 20.80 10.25 -20.49
N VAL A 42 21.59 10.09 -19.43
CA VAL A 42 21.27 10.64 -18.10
C VAL A 42 21.21 12.18 -18.15
N HIS A 43 21.71 12.78 -19.23
CA HIS A 43 21.58 14.21 -19.52
C HIS A 43 20.66 14.36 -20.75
N PRO A 44 19.37 14.64 -20.55
CA PRO A 44 18.44 14.86 -21.65
C PRO A 44 18.80 16.16 -22.38
N THR A 45 18.77 16.15 -23.72
CA THR A 45 18.84 17.36 -24.53
C THR A 45 17.46 17.73 -25.04
N ALA A 46 17.26 19.01 -25.43
CA ALA A 46 16.01 19.44 -26.03
C ALA A 46 15.63 18.58 -27.25
N GLU A 47 16.62 18.24 -28.07
CA GLU A 47 16.44 17.39 -29.26
C GLU A 47 16.06 15.95 -28.88
N SER A 48 16.71 15.34 -27.89
CA SER A 48 16.40 13.96 -27.48
C SER A 48 15.00 13.82 -26.88
N VAL A 49 14.57 14.82 -26.10
CA VAL A 49 13.23 14.85 -25.50
C VAL A 49 12.18 15.01 -26.61
N ALA A 50 12.35 16.00 -27.50
CA ALA A 50 11.44 16.27 -28.60
C ALA A 50 11.34 15.11 -29.62
N ALA A 51 12.36 14.25 -29.71
CA ALA A 51 12.36 13.09 -30.61
C ALA A 51 11.42 11.95 -30.15
N THR A 52 10.83 12.04 -28.96
CA THR A 52 9.96 11.00 -28.42
C THR A 52 8.53 11.51 -28.19
N PRO A 53 7.50 10.67 -28.42
CA PRO A 53 6.10 11.10 -28.30
C PRO A 53 5.57 11.06 -26.86
N TYR A 54 6.44 10.81 -25.87
CA TYR A 54 6.04 10.55 -24.49
C TYR A 54 6.18 11.80 -23.63
N PHE A 55 5.24 12.00 -22.70
CA PHE A 55 5.41 12.99 -21.63
C PHE A 55 6.50 12.50 -20.68
N GLN A 56 7.42 13.40 -20.34
CA GLN A 56 8.67 13.07 -19.66
C GLN A 56 8.95 14.03 -18.50
N MET A 57 9.46 13.46 -17.42
CA MET A 57 9.95 14.16 -16.24
C MET A 57 11.34 13.66 -15.90
N GLN A 58 12.26 14.55 -15.53
CA GLN A 58 13.51 14.16 -14.89
C GLN A 58 13.31 14.15 -13.37
N ALA A 59 13.77 13.08 -12.71
CA ALA A 59 13.78 12.93 -11.26
C ALA A 59 15.22 12.72 -10.79
N ASN A 60 15.70 13.60 -9.90
CA ASN A 60 17.03 13.53 -9.30
C ASN A 60 16.86 13.25 -7.81
N GLY A 61 17.37 12.11 -7.36
CA GLY A 61 17.39 11.69 -5.95
C GLY A 61 18.82 11.54 -5.43
N PRO A 62 18.99 11.18 -4.15
CA PRO A 62 20.31 10.92 -3.56
C PRO A 62 21.05 9.76 -4.23
N ASP A 63 20.31 8.78 -4.75
CA ASP A 63 20.84 7.55 -5.34
C ASP A 63 21.06 7.64 -6.85
N GLY A 64 20.73 8.78 -7.48
CA GLY A 64 20.96 9.02 -8.90
C GLY A 64 19.88 9.84 -9.59
N GLU A 65 19.99 9.90 -10.92
CA GLU A 65 19.10 10.63 -11.81
C GLU A 65 18.36 9.66 -12.73
N ALA A 66 17.09 9.93 -12.99
CA ALA A 66 16.24 9.11 -13.85
C ALA A 66 15.34 9.98 -14.73
N ILE A 67 15.10 9.52 -15.96
CA ILE A 67 13.98 9.99 -16.77
C ILE A 67 12.79 9.11 -16.46
N LEU A 68 11.64 9.72 -16.20
CA LEU A 68 10.37 9.06 -15.97
C LEU A 68 9.41 9.37 -17.13
N ILE A 69 8.64 8.37 -17.53
CA ILE A 69 7.63 8.50 -18.59
C ILE A 69 6.24 8.41 -17.97
N LEU A 70 5.34 9.32 -18.38
CA LEU A 70 3.94 9.22 -17.99
C LEU A 70 3.30 7.98 -18.62
N ALA A 71 2.86 7.03 -17.80
CA ALA A 71 2.18 5.83 -18.28
C ALA A 71 0.70 5.76 -17.84
N ARG A 72 0.32 6.53 -16.81
CA ARG A 72 -1.01 6.46 -16.21
C ARG A 72 -1.54 7.85 -15.87
N VAL A 73 -2.82 8.06 -16.19
CA VAL A 73 -3.59 9.23 -15.76
C VAL A 73 -4.93 8.71 -15.24
N ALA A 74 -5.22 8.91 -13.96
CA ALA A 74 -6.47 8.45 -13.36
C ALA A 74 -6.82 9.27 -12.12
N ASN A 75 -8.09 9.64 -11.95
CA ASN A 75 -8.60 10.31 -10.74
C ASN A 75 -7.78 11.54 -10.29
N GLY A 76 -7.34 12.38 -11.23
CA GLY A 76 -6.52 13.55 -10.90
C GLY A 76 -5.02 13.24 -10.67
N GLU A 77 -4.60 11.99 -10.75
CA GLU A 77 -3.24 11.54 -10.48
C GLU A 77 -2.51 11.15 -11.77
N LEU A 78 -1.22 11.48 -11.82
CA LEU A 78 -0.29 11.17 -12.90
C LEU A 78 0.74 10.15 -12.40
N GLY A 79 0.80 8.98 -13.01
CA GLY A 79 1.76 7.93 -12.72
C GLY A 79 2.94 7.96 -13.68
N TRP A 80 4.11 8.29 -13.16
CA TRP A 80 5.39 8.43 -13.86
C TRP A 80 6.28 7.24 -13.57
N TYR A 81 6.68 6.52 -14.61
CA TYR A 81 7.37 5.24 -14.51
C TYR A 81 8.84 5.38 -14.91
N GLY A 82 9.72 4.87 -14.06
CA GLY A 82 11.14 4.72 -14.33
C GLY A 82 11.47 3.49 -15.18
N SER A 83 12.73 3.33 -15.55
CA SER A 83 13.22 2.17 -16.30
C SER A 83 13.28 0.89 -15.45
N GLY A 84 13.41 1.04 -14.12
CA GLY A 84 13.48 -0.05 -13.15
C GLY A 84 12.11 -0.40 -12.55
N HIS A 85 12.06 -0.34 -11.22
CA HIS A 85 10.88 -0.62 -10.41
C HIS A 85 10.25 0.65 -9.82
N ASP A 86 10.86 1.80 -10.09
CA ASP A 86 10.47 3.06 -9.47
C ASP A 86 9.27 3.68 -10.18
N VAL A 87 8.26 4.04 -9.40
CA VAL A 87 7.08 4.76 -9.89
C VAL A 87 6.82 5.93 -8.96
N LEU A 88 6.53 7.07 -9.56
CA LEU A 88 6.21 8.31 -8.87
C LEU A 88 4.79 8.73 -9.27
N PHE A 89 3.95 9.02 -8.28
CA PHE A 89 2.62 9.56 -8.50
C PHE A 89 2.55 11.01 -8.06
N THR A 90 2.05 11.86 -8.96
CA THR A 90 1.86 13.29 -8.68
C THR A 90 0.42 13.71 -8.89
N ARG A 91 -0.06 14.63 -8.07
CA ARG A 91 -1.33 15.34 -8.23
C ARG A 91 -1.09 16.83 -8.04
N ASP A 92 -1.49 17.66 -9.00
CA ASP A 92 -1.27 19.11 -8.96
C ASP A 92 0.21 19.50 -8.70
N GLY A 93 1.14 18.68 -9.22
CA GLY A 93 2.59 18.82 -9.02
C GLY A 93 3.13 18.40 -7.65
N LEU A 94 2.27 18.03 -6.69
CA LEU A 94 2.65 17.42 -5.41
C LEU A 94 2.91 15.92 -5.59
N VAL A 95 3.99 15.38 -5.03
CA VAL A 95 4.18 13.93 -4.95
C VAL A 95 3.23 13.34 -3.91
N VAL A 96 2.37 12.42 -4.33
CA VAL A 96 1.36 11.79 -3.46
C VAL A 96 1.66 10.34 -3.12
N LYS A 97 2.43 9.65 -3.96
CA LYS A 97 2.84 8.26 -3.72
C LYS A 97 4.13 7.92 -4.47
N THR A 98 4.93 7.02 -3.92
CA THR A 98 6.10 6.42 -4.59
C THR A 98 6.08 4.91 -4.46
N ILE A 99 6.75 4.22 -5.38
CA ILE A 99 6.96 2.77 -5.35
C ILE A 99 8.41 2.53 -5.78
N GLY A 100 9.07 1.52 -5.21
CA GLY A 100 10.41 1.08 -5.62
C GLY A 100 11.58 1.77 -4.92
N LEU A 101 11.34 2.89 -4.23
CA LEU A 101 12.38 3.61 -3.50
C LEU A 101 12.76 2.92 -2.18
N PRO A 102 13.96 3.19 -1.61
CA PRO A 102 14.39 2.63 -0.32
C PRO A 102 13.43 2.91 0.84
N GLN A 103 12.76 4.07 0.79
CA GLN A 103 11.62 4.42 1.62
C GLN A 103 10.55 4.99 0.70
N ASN A 104 9.31 4.53 0.82
CA ASN A 104 8.23 5.03 -0.02
C ASN A 104 7.28 5.94 0.75
N LEU A 105 6.72 6.91 0.02
CA LEU A 105 5.50 7.58 0.40
C LEU A 105 4.34 6.72 -0.08
N ASP A 106 3.67 6.02 0.81
CA ASP A 106 2.59 5.11 0.42
C ASP A 106 1.27 5.85 0.22
N ASP A 107 1.06 6.94 0.97
CA ASP A 107 -0.05 7.89 0.82
C ASP A 107 0.34 9.27 1.37
N SER A 108 -0.23 10.29 0.74
CA SER A 108 -0.13 11.68 1.17
C SER A 108 -1.46 12.37 0.92
N ALA A 109 -2.22 12.56 1.98
CA ALA A 109 -3.50 13.22 1.94
C ALA A 109 -3.46 14.60 2.59
N ILE A 110 -4.25 15.53 2.06
CA ILE A 110 -4.50 16.84 2.67
C ILE A 110 -5.98 16.84 3.10
N PRO A 111 -6.30 16.59 4.39
CA PRO A 111 -7.68 16.38 4.83
C PRO A 111 -8.57 17.64 4.78
N GLY A 112 -7.98 18.82 4.61
CA GLY A 112 -8.69 20.12 4.58
C GLY A 112 -8.63 20.78 3.21
N ALA A 113 -8.70 22.11 3.19
CA ALA A 113 -8.44 22.89 1.99
C ALA A 113 -7.05 22.54 1.43
N ASN A 114 -6.96 22.37 0.11
CA ASN A 114 -5.76 21.90 -0.56
C ASN A 114 -5.18 23.02 -1.45
N PRO A 115 -4.15 23.74 -0.97
CA PRO A 115 -3.55 24.84 -1.72
C PRO A 115 -2.96 24.43 -3.07
N PHE A 116 -2.56 23.16 -3.23
CA PHE A 116 -2.06 22.64 -4.50
C PHE A 116 -3.19 22.51 -5.52
N HIS A 117 -4.34 22.01 -5.09
CA HIS A 117 -5.51 21.89 -5.96
C HIS A 117 -6.14 23.24 -6.30
N ASP A 118 -6.18 24.17 -5.34
CA ASP A 118 -6.69 25.53 -5.54
C ASP A 118 -5.78 26.36 -6.48
N GLY A 119 -4.55 25.91 -6.72
CA GLY A 119 -3.58 26.57 -7.57
C GLY A 119 -2.62 27.48 -6.79
N LEU A 120 -1.37 27.07 -6.72
CA LEU A 120 -0.32 27.79 -6.00
C LEU A 120 -0.01 29.19 -6.55
N GLN A 121 -0.37 29.49 -7.80
CA GLN A 121 -0.31 30.82 -8.39
C GLN A 121 -1.23 31.85 -7.69
N HIS A 122 -2.23 31.40 -6.94
CA HIS A 122 -3.10 32.29 -6.18
C HIS A 122 -2.56 32.61 -4.78
N LEU A 123 -1.44 32.00 -4.37
CA LEU A 123 -0.80 32.23 -3.08
C LEU A 123 -0.14 33.61 -3.03
N VAL A 124 -0.75 34.54 -2.28
CA VAL A 124 -0.24 35.92 -2.07
C VAL A 124 0.31 36.17 -0.67
N ALA A 125 0.04 35.27 0.27
CA ALA A 125 0.50 35.31 1.65
C ALA A 125 0.79 33.89 2.15
N PRO A 126 1.54 33.72 3.26
CA PRO A 126 1.75 32.40 3.84
C PRO A 126 0.45 31.68 4.20
N VAL A 127 0.38 30.37 3.94
CA VAL A 127 -0.77 29.52 4.28
C VAL A 127 -0.28 28.30 5.04
N ASP A 128 -0.90 28.06 6.19
CA ASP A 128 -0.68 26.86 6.99
C ASP A 128 -1.73 25.80 6.62
N TYR A 129 -1.30 24.54 6.54
CA TYR A 129 -2.18 23.40 6.28
C TYR A 129 -1.63 22.12 6.92
N THR A 130 -2.45 21.05 6.94
CA THR A 130 -2.07 19.77 7.52
C THR A 130 -1.99 18.70 6.44
N ARG A 131 -0.98 17.84 6.54
CA ARG A 131 -0.76 16.70 5.65
C ARG A 131 -0.71 15.41 6.46
N ARG A 132 -1.45 14.39 6.04
CA ARG A 132 -1.35 13.03 6.57
C ARG A 132 -0.46 12.21 5.65
N LEU A 133 0.56 11.58 6.21
CA LEU A 133 1.61 10.87 5.49
C LEU A 133 1.67 9.41 5.98
N ASP A 134 1.90 8.51 5.04
CA ASP A 134 2.17 7.11 5.31
C ASP A 134 3.50 6.73 4.64
N TRP A 135 4.40 6.12 5.42
CA TRP A 135 5.71 5.69 4.92
C TRP A 135 6.01 4.23 5.21
N SER A 136 6.49 3.54 4.18
CA SER A 136 7.12 2.21 4.26
C SER A 136 8.65 2.33 4.23
N PRO A 137 9.40 1.30 4.67
CA PRO A 137 8.94 -0.04 5.11
C PRO A 137 8.51 -0.13 6.59
N ASP A 138 8.85 0.84 7.44
CA ASP A 138 8.70 0.72 8.90
C ASP A 138 7.28 1.04 9.43
N TYR A 139 6.25 0.94 8.58
CA TYR A 139 4.85 1.13 8.96
C TYR A 139 4.57 2.46 9.68
N ARG A 140 5.26 3.54 9.29
CA ARG A 140 5.05 4.89 9.84
C ARG A 140 3.82 5.50 9.18
N TYR A 141 2.66 5.07 9.64
CA TYR A 141 1.37 5.40 9.04
C TYR A 141 0.58 6.38 9.92
N GLY A 142 -0.28 7.16 9.29
CA GLY A 142 -1.13 8.18 9.90
C GLY A 142 -0.37 9.41 10.39
N VAL A 143 0.87 9.59 9.95
CA VAL A 143 1.74 10.66 10.46
C VAL A 143 1.16 12.02 10.07
N LEU A 144 0.89 12.86 11.07
CA LEU A 144 0.38 14.21 10.85
C LEU A 144 1.55 15.19 10.80
N ALA A 145 1.67 15.88 9.67
CA ALA A 145 2.62 16.93 9.43
C ALA A 145 1.92 18.29 9.39
N GLN A 146 2.55 19.30 9.98
CA GLN A 146 2.14 20.70 9.90
C GLN A 146 2.99 21.37 8.83
N ALA A 147 2.35 21.95 7.82
CA ALA A 147 3.04 22.52 6.69
C ALA A 147 2.67 24.00 6.52
N ARG A 148 3.66 24.81 6.12
CA ARG A 148 3.51 26.24 5.84
C ARG A 148 4.07 26.55 4.47
N LEU A 149 3.23 27.02 3.57
CA LEU A 149 3.62 27.50 2.24
C LEU A 149 3.92 29.00 2.30
N GLU A 150 5.01 29.41 1.67
CA GLU A 150 5.44 30.82 1.62
C GLU A 150 5.82 31.22 0.19
N PRO A 151 5.08 32.16 -0.44
CA PRO A 151 5.45 32.65 -1.76
C PRO A 151 6.72 33.50 -1.68
N LYS A 152 7.64 33.29 -2.62
CA LYS A 152 8.91 34.01 -2.75
C LYS A 152 8.94 34.78 -4.08
N ALA A 153 10.11 35.31 -4.44
CA ALA A 153 10.31 36.08 -5.66
C ALA A 153 10.16 35.22 -6.94
N LEU A 154 10.03 35.90 -8.07
CA LEU A 154 10.21 35.30 -9.39
C LEU A 154 11.68 34.97 -9.61
N GLU A 155 11.94 33.79 -10.18
CA GLU A 155 13.25 33.28 -10.53
C GLU A 155 13.24 32.81 -11.98
N ASP A 156 14.34 33.07 -12.68
CA ASP A 156 14.54 32.58 -14.04
C ASP A 156 15.15 31.16 -13.95
N VAL A 157 14.42 30.16 -14.44
CA VAL A 157 14.78 28.73 -14.40
C VAL A 157 14.96 28.22 -15.82
N ASP A 158 16.17 27.78 -16.16
CA ASP A 158 16.47 27.15 -17.44
C ASP A 158 16.06 25.67 -17.43
N ILE A 159 15.22 25.28 -18.39
CA ILE A 159 14.86 23.89 -18.67
C ILE A 159 15.08 23.65 -20.16
N LEU A 160 16.04 22.77 -20.49
CA LEU A 160 16.38 22.40 -21.86
C LEU A 160 16.70 23.61 -22.77
N GLY A 161 17.33 24.66 -22.22
CA GLY A 161 17.69 25.89 -22.94
C GLY A 161 16.54 26.90 -23.08
N THR A 162 15.36 26.60 -22.53
CA THR A 162 14.25 27.55 -22.42
C THR A 162 14.21 28.14 -21.02
N VAL A 163 14.28 29.46 -20.93
CA VAL A 163 14.22 30.17 -19.63
C VAL A 163 12.76 30.43 -19.27
N HIS A 164 12.32 29.86 -18.15
CA HIS A 164 11.01 30.06 -17.56
C HIS A 164 11.09 31.03 -16.38
N ARG A 165 10.25 32.06 -16.36
CA ARG A 165 10.17 33.00 -15.24
C ARG A 165 9.10 32.55 -14.24
N LEU A 166 9.52 31.90 -13.17
CA LEU A 166 8.67 31.14 -12.27
C LEU A 166 8.66 31.72 -10.86
N ARG A 167 7.52 31.69 -10.18
CA ARG A 167 7.47 32.06 -8.76
C ARG A 167 7.90 30.87 -7.92
N ARG A 168 8.93 31.07 -7.09
CA ARG A 168 9.30 30.07 -6.09
C ARG A 168 8.33 30.12 -4.91
N ILE A 169 7.92 28.96 -4.43
CA ILE A 169 7.17 28.77 -3.19
C ILE A 169 7.94 27.79 -2.33
N ASP A 170 8.26 28.20 -1.10
CA ASP A 170 8.87 27.32 -0.12
C ASP A 170 7.78 26.72 0.76
N GLU A 171 7.90 25.43 1.05
CA GLU A 171 7.04 24.75 2.00
C GLU A 171 7.88 24.25 3.16
N HIS A 172 7.60 24.71 4.37
CA HIS A 172 8.21 24.20 5.59
C HIS A 172 7.28 23.17 6.22
N VAL A 173 7.74 21.92 6.29
CA VAL A 173 6.98 20.79 6.83
C VAL A 173 7.61 20.35 8.15
N SER A 174 6.83 20.37 9.21
CA SER A 174 7.22 19.88 10.53
C SER A 174 6.45 18.60 10.88
N VAL A 175 7.16 17.59 11.37
CA VAL A 175 6.60 16.31 11.79
C VAL A 175 6.98 16.07 13.25
N PRO A 176 6.20 16.59 14.21
CA PRO A 176 6.54 16.54 15.63
C PRO A 176 6.73 15.11 16.15
N SER A 177 5.90 14.17 15.72
CA SER A 177 5.97 12.76 16.16
C SER A 177 7.26 12.05 15.72
N ALA A 178 7.94 12.54 14.68
CA ALA A 178 9.21 12.02 14.20
C ALA A 178 10.41 12.90 14.60
N GLY A 179 10.18 14.10 15.13
CA GLY A 179 11.23 15.08 15.40
C GLY A 179 11.94 15.57 14.13
N VAL A 180 11.26 15.54 12.99
CA VAL A 180 11.83 15.87 11.67
C VAL A 180 11.20 17.15 11.13
N SER A 181 12.01 17.97 10.46
CA SER A 181 11.54 19.09 9.64
C SER A 181 12.15 19.00 8.24
N MET A 182 11.36 19.35 7.23
CA MET A 182 11.71 19.28 5.82
C MET A 182 11.35 20.59 5.14
N THR A 183 12.05 20.95 4.07
CA THR A 183 11.71 22.13 3.27
C THR A 183 11.60 21.73 1.81
N ASN A 184 10.37 21.77 1.29
CA ASN A 184 10.11 21.57 -0.12
C ASN A 184 10.14 22.92 -0.85
N ARG A 185 10.38 22.87 -2.15
CA ARG A 185 10.41 24.06 -3.03
C ARG A 185 9.67 23.75 -4.30
N TYR A 186 8.89 24.71 -4.78
CA TYR A 186 8.07 24.60 -5.98
C TYR A 186 8.30 25.83 -6.84
N TRP A 187 8.59 25.64 -8.13
CA TRP A 187 8.71 26.72 -9.10
C TRP A 187 7.47 26.70 -9.99
N VAL A 188 6.58 27.65 -9.70
CA VAL A 188 5.20 27.71 -10.19
C VAL A 188 5.09 28.76 -11.28
N ASP A 189 4.48 28.41 -12.40
CA ASP A 189 4.15 29.36 -13.46
C ASP A 189 3.09 30.36 -12.98
N PRO A 190 3.37 31.67 -12.95
CA PRO A 190 2.41 32.66 -12.48
C PRO A 190 1.16 32.78 -13.35
N ALA A 191 1.21 32.33 -14.61
CA ALA A 191 0.11 32.46 -15.55
C ALA A 191 -0.98 31.40 -15.34
N ASP A 192 -0.58 30.16 -15.06
CA ASP A 192 -1.50 29.02 -15.03
C ASP A 192 -1.36 28.09 -13.81
N GLY A 193 -0.37 28.31 -12.94
CA GLY A 193 -0.16 27.48 -11.76
C GLY A 193 0.68 26.23 -11.97
N PHE A 194 1.14 25.96 -13.18
CA PHE A 194 1.87 24.74 -13.46
C PHE A 194 3.21 24.70 -12.75
N ILE A 195 3.51 23.58 -12.09
CA ILE A 195 4.78 23.37 -11.39
C ILE A 195 5.79 22.76 -12.36
N TRP A 196 6.64 23.61 -12.92
CA TRP A 196 7.70 23.21 -13.87
C TRP A 196 8.85 22.47 -13.20
N LYS A 197 9.17 22.87 -11.97
CA LYS A 197 10.24 22.27 -11.17
C LYS A 197 9.79 22.17 -9.72
N SER A 198 10.20 21.12 -9.02
CA SER A 198 10.04 21.03 -7.58
C SER A 198 11.21 20.28 -6.94
N ARG A 199 11.44 20.51 -5.65
CA ARG A 199 12.29 19.69 -4.80
C ARG A 199 11.48 19.32 -3.57
N GLN A 200 11.13 18.05 -3.41
CA GLN A 200 10.17 17.58 -2.41
C GLN A 200 10.75 16.40 -1.63
N TYR A 201 10.54 16.35 -0.32
CA TYR A 201 10.86 15.16 0.48
C TYR A 201 9.70 14.17 0.40
N VAL A 202 9.97 12.97 -0.12
CA VAL A 202 8.98 11.87 -0.15
C VAL A 202 9.01 11.06 1.15
N ALA A 203 10.15 11.03 1.83
CA ALA A 203 10.33 10.51 3.18
C ALA A 203 11.40 11.32 3.92
N PRO A 204 11.50 11.21 5.26
CA PRO A 204 12.58 11.83 6.02
C PRO A 204 13.96 11.47 5.45
N GLY A 205 14.74 12.50 5.08
CA GLY A 205 16.07 12.33 4.49
C GLY A 205 16.10 11.97 3.00
N LEU A 206 14.95 11.86 2.33
CA LEU A 206 14.86 11.45 0.92
C LEU A 206 14.21 12.57 0.06
N PRO A 207 14.99 13.58 -0.37
CA PRO A 207 14.52 14.60 -1.30
C PRO A 207 14.57 14.11 -2.76
N LEU A 208 13.53 14.40 -3.52
CA LEU A 208 13.50 14.26 -4.98
C LEU A 208 13.37 15.64 -5.62
N GLU A 209 14.26 15.96 -6.55
CA GLU A 209 14.09 17.08 -7.46
C GLU A 209 13.42 16.60 -8.75
N LEU A 210 12.33 17.24 -9.14
CA LEU A 210 11.52 16.88 -10.29
C LEU A 210 11.52 18.05 -11.29
N ILE A 211 11.83 17.77 -12.55
CA ILE A 211 11.88 18.76 -13.64
C ILE A 211 11.00 18.27 -14.78
N GLN A 212 10.00 19.07 -15.17
CA GLN A 212 9.11 18.76 -16.28
C GLN A 212 9.84 19.00 -17.60
N LEU A 213 10.15 17.95 -18.35
CA LEU A 213 10.86 18.04 -19.63
C LEU A 213 9.88 18.19 -20.79
N GLN A 214 8.85 17.33 -20.79
CA GLN A 214 7.74 17.36 -21.74
C GLN A 214 6.44 17.22 -20.94
N PRO A 215 5.84 18.35 -20.53
CA PRO A 215 4.78 18.35 -19.54
C PRO A 215 3.47 17.81 -20.11
N TYR A 216 2.75 17.04 -19.28
CA TYR A 216 1.34 16.75 -19.54
C TYR A 216 0.48 17.94 -19.07
N ARG A 217 -0.25 18.55 -20.00
CA ARG A 217 -1.13 19.71 -19.74
C ARG A 217 -2.62 19.38 -19.84
N GLY A 218 -2.97 18.11 -20.04
CA GLY A 218 -4.37 17.68 -20.06
C GLY A 218 -5.00 17.74 -18.66
N SER A 219 -6.32 17.88 -18.61
CA SER A 219 -7.03 17.67 -17.35
C SER A 219 -6.94 16.18 -17.00
N ALA A 220 -6.47 15.84 -15.80
CA ALA A 220 -6.45 14.46 -15.30
C ALA A 220 -7.86 13.85 -15.08
N SER A 221 -8.90 14.57 -15.51
CA SER A 221 -10.29 14.16 -15.70
C SER A 221 -10.60 13.62 -17.11
N ALA A 222 -9.61 13.42 -17.99
CA ALA A 222 -9.84 12.96 -19.37
C ALA A 222 -8.92 11.78 -19.77
N GLU A 223 -9.32 10.56 -19.41
CA GLU A 223 -9.47 9.38 -20.29
C GLU A 223 -9.97 8.20 -19.45
N ASP A 224 -11.30 8.03 -19.42
CA ASP A 224 -11.94 6.74 -19.13
C ASP A 224 -11.69 5.82 -20.33
N THR A 225 -10.57 5.10 -20.34
CA THR A 225 -10.45 3.93 -21.21
C THR A 225 -11.17 2.77 -20.52
N GLY A 226 -12.47 2.68 -20.80
CA GLY A 226 -13.25 1.46 -20.73
C GLY A 226 -13.25 0.79 -19.37
N LYS A 227 -14.12 1.26 -18.48
CA LYS A 227 -14.67 0.43 -17.40
C LYS A 227 -14.96 -0.99 -17.89
N PRO A 228 -14.24 -2.05 -17.44
CA PRO A 228 -14.80 -3.39 -17.53
C PRO A 228 -16.02 -3.39 -16.62
N ALA A 229 -17.11 -4.01 -17.04
CA ALA A 229 -18.14 -4.45 -16.09
C ALA A 229 -17.46 -5.19 -14.93
N PRO A 230 -17.99 -5.17 -13.69
CA PRO A 230 -17.49 -6.03 -12.63
C PRO A 230 -17.68 -7.49 -13.07
N GLY A 231 -16.66 -8.03 -13.71
CA GLY A 231 -16.51 -9.43 -14.04
C GLY A 231 -15.79 -10.08 -12.88
N ALA A 232 -16.26 -11.28 -12.51
CA ALA A 232 -15.52 -12.13 -11.59
C ALA A 232 -14.05 -12.24 -12.05
N PRO A 233 -13.09 -12.40 -11.11
CA PRO A 233 -11.70 -12.64 -11.46
C PRO A 233 -11.62 -13.75 -12.51
N GLN A 234 -11.07 -13.41 -13.67
CA GLN A 234 -10.88 -14.37 -14.75
C GLN A 234 -9.72 -15.27 -14.35
N THR A 235 -9.96 -16.57 -14.23
CA THR A 235 -8.93 -17.57 -13.92
C THR A 235 -7.70 -17.33 -14.80
N GLY A 236 -6.52 -17.20 -14.19
CA GLY A 236 -5.26 -16.90 -14.89
C GLY A 236 -4.93 -15.41 -15.09
N ALA A 237 -5.82 -14.46 -14.73
CA ALA A 237 -5.49 -13.04 -14.66
C ALA A 237 -4.41 -12.78 -13.61
N ARG A 238 -3.56 -11.78 -13.83
CA ARG A 238 -2.53 -11.37 -12.87
C ARG A 238 -3.16 -10.61 -11.70
N LEU A 239 -2.57 -10.73 -10.52
CA LEU A 239 -3.05 -10.04 -9.30
C LEU A 239 -3.18 -8.52 -9.50
N SER A 240 -2.26 -7.91 -10.22
CA SER A 240 -2.33 -6.50 -10.63
C SER A 240 -3.59 -6.18 -11.45
N ASP A 241 -3.81 -6.89 -12.55
CA ASP A 241 -4.95 -6.67 -13.45
C ASP A 241 -6.29 -6.85 -12.71
N ALA A 242 -6.40 -7.92 -11.92
CA ALA A 242 -7.61 -8.21 -11.16
C ALA A 242 -7.85 -7.19 -10.04
N GLY A 243 -6.79 -6.71 -9.39
CA GLY A 243 -6.85 -5.73 -8.33
C GLY A 243 -7.21 -4.33 -8.83
N ALA A 244 -6.64 -3.91 -9.96
CA ALA A 244 -6.86 -2.59 -10.55
C ALA A 244 -8.34 -2.29 -10.83
N ALA A 245 -9.14 -3.31 -11.13
CA ALA A 245 -10.58 -3.19 -11.38
C ALA A 245 -11.44 -3.05 -10.11
N GLN A 246 -10.88 -3.34 -8.91
CA GLN A 246 -11.64 -3.47 -7.66
C GLN A 246 -11.36 -2.37 -6.63
N ILE A 247 -10.36 -1.51 -6.88
CA ILE A 247 -9.95 -0.45 -5.94
C ILE A 247 -10.98 0.68 -5.92
N THR A 248 -11.52 0.94 -4.73
CA THR A 248 -12.33 2.12 -4.45
C THR A 248 -11.44 3.28 -3.98
N PRO A 249 -11.90 4.55 -4.06
CA PRO A 249 -11.11 5.70 -3.60
C PRO A 249 -10.70 5.67 -2.12
N ASP A 250 -11.45 4.96 -1.28
CA ASP A 250 -11.22 4.79 0.17
C ASP A 250 -10.50 3.48 0.52
N ALA A 251 -10.10 2.69 -0.48
CA ALA A 251 -9.42 1.42 -0.31
C ALA A 251 -8.08 1.58 0.42
N TYR A 252 -7.88 0.77 1.46
CA TYR A 252 -6.63 0.72 2.20
C TYR A 252 -5.73 -0.39 1.66
N LEU A 253 -4.81 -0.01 0.76
CA LEU A 253 -3.95 -0.97 0.05
C LEU A 253 -3.07 -1.82 0.99
N LEU A 254 -2.58 -1.27 2.11
CA LEU A 254 -1.79 -2.07 3.07
C LEU A 254 -2.63 -3.18 3.71
N GLY A 255 -3.94 -2.96 3.89
CA GLY A 255 -4.87 -3.95 4.43
C GLY A 255 -5.46 -4.91 3.41
N ALA A 256 -5.08 -4.81 2.14
CA ALA A 256 -5.61 -5.65 1.08
C ALA A 256 -5.32 -7.15 1.34
N ALA A 257 -6.21 -8.01 0.90
CA ALA A 257 -6.14 -9.45 1.14
C ALA A 257 -6.44 -10.26 -0.12
N TRP A 258 -5.60 -11.25 -0.38
CA TRP A 258 -5.81 -12.28 -1.39
C TRP A 258 -6.27 -13.56 -0.71
N LEU A 259 -7.53 -13.91 -0.94
CA LEU A 259 -8.19 -15.05 -0.33
C LEU A 259 -8.24 -16.19 -1.35
N GLN A 260 -7.64 -17.32 -1.00
CA GLN A 260 -7.60 -18.51 -1.83
C GLN A 260 -8.37 -19.65 -1.14
N PRO A 261 -9.43 -20.21 -1.76
CA PRO A 261 -10.22 -21.29 -1.18
C PRO A 261 -9.39 -22.53 -0.79
N SER A 262 -8.34 -22.86 -1.56
CA SER A 262 -7.49 -24.03 -1.31
C SER A 262 -6.73 -23.93 0.03
N LEU A 263 -6.40 -22.71 0.48
CA LEU A 263 -5.70 -22.45 1.75
C LEU A 263 -6.60 -22.61 2.97
N LYS A 264 -7.92 -22.55 2.81
CA LYS A 264 -8.86 -22.67 3.95
C LYS A 264 -8.69 -23.97 4.70
N ARG A 265 -8.35 -25.08 4.02
CA ARG A 265 -8.17 -26.38 4.67
C ARG A 265 -6.93 -26.38 5.59
N GLU A 266 -5.83 -25.79 5.15
CA GLU A 266 -4.62 -25.70 5.94
C GLU A 266 -4.82 -24.75 7.13
N GLN A 267 -5.40 -23.58 6.89
CA GLN A 267 -5.73 -22.62 7.94
C GLN A 267 -6.74 -23.19 8.97
N LEU A 268 -7.72 -23.98 8.54
CA LEU A 268 -8.64 -24.67 9.44
C LEU A 268 -7.92 -25.68 10.33
N ARG A 269 -6.94 -26.42 9.78
CA ARG A 269 -6.12 -27.35 10.56
C ARG A 269 -5.24 -26.62 11.56
N LEU A 270 -4.63 -25.50 11.15
CA LEU A 270 -3.86 -24.64 12.05
C LEU A 270 -4.73 -24.18 13.22
N ARG A 271 -5.91 -23.62 12.94
CA ARG A 271 -6.85 -23.18 13.99
C ARG A 271 -7.27 -24.32 14.92
N ALA A 272 -7.54 -25.51 14.38
CA ALA A 272 -7.91 -26.67 15.18
C ALA A 272 -6.76 -27.17 16.07
N GLY A 273 -5.52 -27.11 15.58
CA GLY A 273 -4.31 -27.41 16.37
C GLY A 273 -4.14 -26.42 17.53
N LEU A 274 -4.24 -25.12 17.25
CA LEU A 274 -4.20 -24.07 18.26
C LEU A 274 -5.30 -24.23 19.33
N ASP A 275 -6.52 -24.57 18.90
CA ASP A 275 -7.64 -24.84 19.82
C ASP A 275 -7.36 -26.04 20.73
N TYR A 276 -6.82 -27.12 20.16
CA TYR A 276 -6.41 -28.30 20.92
C TYR A 276 -5.31 -27.98 21.94
N GLU A 277 -4.26 -27.27 21.53
CA GLU A 277 -3.15 -26.89 22.40
C GLU A 277 -3.59 -25.95 23.53
N LEU A 278 -4.49 -25.00 23.28
CA LEU A 278 -5.10 -24.18 24.33
C LEU A 278 -5.91 -25.03 25.34
N GLY A 279 -6.61 -26.05 24.86
CA GLY A 279 -7.28 -27.02 25.73
C GLY A 279 -6.30 -27.81 26.60
N ALA A 280 -5.14 -28.21 26.04
CA ALA A 280 -4.08 -28.90 26.78
C ALA A 280 -3.43 -27.99 27.83
N ILE A 281 -3.12 -26.73 27.48
CA ILE A 281 -2.62 -25.70 28.41
C ILE A 281 -3.58 -25.54 29.59
N ARG A 282 -4.88 -25.37 29.30
CA ARG A 282 -5.91 -25.25 30.32
C ARG A 282 -5.93 -26.45 31.25
N ASN A 283 -5.91 -27.67 30.71
CA ASN A 283 -5.98 -28.89 31.53
C ASN A 283 -4.73 -29.10 32.38
N GLN A 284 -3.54 -28.80 31.85
CA GLN A 284 -2.29 -28.83 32.62
C GLN A 284 -2.32 -27.83 33.77
N ALA A 285 -2.74 -26.59 33.49
CA ALA A 285 -2.83 -25.52 34.48
C ALA A 285 -3.85 -25.84 35.59
N LEU A 286 -4.99 -26.44 35.26
CA LEU A 286 -5.94 -26.94 36.27
C LEU A 286 -5.32 -28.04 37.16
N GLY A 287 -4.53 -28.94 36.57
CA GLY A 287 -3.83 -29.99 37.30
C GLY A 287 -2.76 -29.48 38.26
N SER A 288 -2.11 -28.35 37.95
CA SER A 288 -1.12 -27.70 38.81
C SER A 288 -1.70 -26.65 39.76
N GLY A 289 -2.99 -26.32 39.64
CA GLY A 289 -3.66 -25.28 40.44
C GLY A 289 -3.42 -23.85 39.94
N ASP A 290 -2.88 -23.67 38.74
CA ASP A 290 -2.68 -22.37 38.10
C ASP A 290 -3.98 -21.87 37.45
N MET A 291 -4.80 -21.22 38.25
CA MET A 291 -6.09 -20.70 37.81
C MET A 291 -5.96 -19.54 36.81
N ALA A 292 -4.85 -18.80 36.83
CA ALA A 292 -4.63 -17.67 35.94
C ALA A 292 -4.39 -18.16 34.50
N VAL A 293 -3.44 -19.09 34.32
CA VAL A 293 -3.15 -19.70 33.02
C VAL A 293 -4.36 -20.48 32.51
N SER A 294 -5.03 -21.24 33.38
CA SER A 294 -6.25 -21.95 32.98
C SER A 294 -7.36 -21.01 32.51
N GLY A 295 -7.57 -19.88 33.20
CA GLY A 295 -8.59 -18.89 32.85
C GLY A 295 -8.28 -18.23 31.51
N ALA A 296 -7.05 -17.71 31.37
CA ALA A 296 -6.59 -17.07 30.14
C ALA A 296 -6.65 -18.02 28.94
N ALA A 297 -6.23 -19.28 29.10
CA ALA A 297 -6.29 -20.28 28.02
C ALA A 297 -7.73 -20.57 27.59
N ARG A 298 -8.67 -20.70 28.54
CA ARG A 298 -10.10 -20.89 28.25
C ARG A 298 -10.67 -19.71 27.47
N ASP A 299 -10.43 -18.49 27.95
CA ASP A 299 -11.03 -17.29 27.39
C ASP A 299 -10.45 -16.98 26.00
N PHE A 300 -9.14 -17.15 25.84
CA PHE A 300 -8.49 -17.01 24.53
C PHE A 300 -8.90 -18.11 23.55
N GLN A 301 -9.07 -19.36 24.00
CA GLN A 301 -9.62 -20.44 23.18
C GLN A 301 -10.99 -20.05 22.63
N ALA A 302 -11.93 -19.68 23.50
CA ALA A 302 -13.28 -19.31 23.10
C ALA A 302 -13.31 -18.17 22.07
N TRP A 303 -12.45 -17.17 22.24
CA TRP A 303 -12.30 -16.06 21.31
C TRP A 303 -11.67 -16.52 19.97
N LEU A 304 -10.59 -17.32 20.01
CA LEU A 304 -9.87 -17.78 18.82
C LEU A 304 -10.73 -18.69 17.95
N SER A 305 -11.55 -19.58 18.55
CA SER A 305 -12.45 -20.45 17.79
C SER A 305 -13.51 -19.65 17.01
N GLY A 306 -13.82 -18.42 17.43
CA GLY A 306 -14.76 -17.51 16.77
C GLY A 306 -14.21 -16.82 15.51
N LEU A 307 -12.89 -16.82 15.31
CA LEU A 307 -12.26 -16.16 14.17
C LEU A 307 -12.49 -16.93 12.85
N PRO A 308 -12.73 -16.23 11.73
CA PRO A 308 -13.00 -16.89 10.45
C PRO A 308 -11.76 -17.55 9.85
N VAL A 309 -12.01 -18.60 9.06
CA VAL A 309 -11.03 -19.24 8.18
C VAL A 309 -11.14 -18.59 6.80
N THR A 310 -10.30 -17.57 6.59
CA THR A 310 -10.33 -16.66 5.43
C THR A 310 -9.72 -17.24 4.15
N GLY A 311 -8.71 -18.11 4.26
CA GLY A 311 -7.84 -18.55 3.17
C GLY A 311 -6.86 -17.46 2.71
N ARG A 312 -6.55 -16.48 3.55
CA ARG A 312 -5.69 -15.33 3.19
C ARG A 312 -4.22 -15.74 3.06
N HIS A 313 -3.57 -15.29 1.97
CA HIS A 313 -2.10 -15.21 1.90
C HIS A 313 -1.59 -14.07 2.79
N ALA A 314 -0.73 -14.39 3.76
CA ALA A 314 -0.08 -13.39 4.60
C ALA A 314 1.18 -12.82 3.91
N GLY A 315 1.42 -11.51 4.05
CA GLY A 315 2.65 -10.85 3.60
C GLY A 315 2.79 -10.69 2.08
N VAL A 316 1.68 -10.80 1.33
CA VAL A 316 1.70 -10.59 -0.13
C VAL A 316 1.32 -9.15 -0.45
N PRO A 317 2.14 -8.39 -1.20
CA PRO A 317 1.78 -7.05 -1.63
C PRO A 317 0.63 -7.10 -2.65
N LEU A 318 -0.35 -6.23 -2.50
CA LEU A 318 -1.56 -6.21 -3.34
C LEU A 318 -1.89 -4.83 -3.91
N ASP A 319 -0.92 -3.91 -3.86
CA ASP A 319 -0.93 -2.69 -4.65
C ASP A 319 -0.70 -3.06 -6.13
N PRO A 320 -1.68 -2.85 -7.02
CA PRO A 320 -1.57 -3.27 -8.41
C PRO A 320 -0.39 -2.66 -9.14
N VAL A 321 -0.07 -1.39 -8.86
CA VAL A 321 1.04 -0.72 -9.53
C VAL A 321 2.36 -1.32 -9.06
N ARG A 322 2.51 -1.61 -7.77
CA ARG A 322 3.69 -2.31 -7.26
C ARG A 322 3.85 -3.65 -7.98
N LEU A 323 2.78 -4.43 -8.06
CA LEU A 323 2.78 -5.73 -8.72
C LEU A 323 3.13 -5.62 -10.22
N GLU A 324 2.60 -4.63 -10.94
CA GLU A 324 2.96 -4.36 -12.34
C GLU A 324 4.46 -4.17 -12.53
N VAL A 325 5.11 -3.45 -11.60
CA VAL A 325 6.55 -3.18 -11.70
C VAL A 325 7.41 -4.28 -11.09
N THR A 326 6.87 -5.21 -10.29
CA THR A 326 7.56 -6.38 -9.72
C THR A 326 6.98 -7.71 -10.25
N PRO A 327 7.35 -8.16 -11.47
CA PRO A 327 6.72 -9.32 -12.13
C PRO A 327 6.83 -10.63 -11.36
N THR A 328 7.84 -10.79 -10.50
CA THR A 328 8.04 -11.97 -9.65
C THR A 328 7.00 -12.07 -8.52
N GLU A 329 6.47 -10.94 -8.05
CA GLU A 329 5.40 -10.88 -7.05
C GLU A 329 4.00 -10.94 -7.71
N ASN A 330 3.90 -10.57 -9.00
CA ASN A 330 2.65 -10.53 -9.77
C ASN A 330 2.18 -11.92 -10.22
N ARG A 331 1.69 -12.72 -9.28
CA ARG A 331 1.24 -14.10 -9.54
C ARG A 331 -0.09 -14.12 -10.33
N PRO A 332 -0.36 -15.18 -11.10
CA PRO A 332 -1.69 -15.41 -11.65
C PRO A 332 -2.66 -15.85 -10.54
N MET A 333 -3.92 -15.47 -10.66
CA MET A 333 -5.00 -15.92 -9.78
C MET A 333 -5.48 -17.32 -10.16
N GLU A 334 -5.76 -18.13 -9.15
CA GLU A 334 -6.42 -19.42 -9.29
C GLU A 334 -7.94 -19.29 -9.32
N ASP A 335 -8.62 -20.38 -9.71
CA ASP A 335 -10.08 -20.39 -9.77
C ASP A 335 -10.70 -20.27 -8.37
N GLY A 336 -11.63 -19.34 -8.21
CA GLY A 336 -12.27 -19.03 -6.92
C GLY A 336 -11.49 -18.09 -6.00
N ASP A 337 -10.31 -17.62 -6.40
CA ASP A 337 -9.58 -16.59 -5.67
C ASP A 337 -10.36 -15.28 -5.58
N THR A 338 -10.24 -14.58 -4.46
CA THR A 338 -10.89 -13.29 -4.22
C THR A 338 -9.88 -12.27 -3.73
N LEU A 339 -9.94 -11.05 -4.26
CA LEU A 339 -9.21 -9.90 -3.72
C LEU A 339 -10.17 -9.05 -2.89
N VAL A 340 -9.70 -8.58 -1.75
CA VAL A 340 -10.45 -7.71 -0.84
C VAL A 340 -9.61 -6.48 -0.53
N TYR A 341 -10.18 -5.30 -0.75
CA TYR A 341 -9.58 -4.01 -0.44
C TYR A 341 -10.43 -3.31 0.63
N PRO A 342 -10.13 -3.51 1.92
CA PRO A 342 -10.96 -2.97 3.00
C PRO A 342 -10.76 -1.45 3.14
N PRO A 343 -11.70 -0.73 3.79
CA PRO A 343 -11.47 0.66 4.19
C PRO A 343 -10.38 0.73 5.27
N ARG A 344 -9.73 1.89 5.41
CA ARG A 344 -8.71 2.11 6.45
C ARG A 344 -9.34 2.08 7.86
N PRO A 345 -8.93 1.16 8.75
CA PRO A 345 -9.35 1.19 10.16
C PRO A 345 -8.76 2.41 10.89
N ALA A 346 -9.33 2.75 12.04
CA ALA A 346 -8.82 3.82 12.92
C ALA A 346 -8.22 3.27 14.23
N ASP A 347 -8.16 1.95 14.38
CA ASP A 347 -7.79 1.25 15.60
C ASP A 347 -6.66 0.23 15.39
N VAL A 348 -6.07 -0.20 16.50
CA VAL A 348 -5.25 -1.41 16.63
C VAL A 348 -5.93 -2.35 17.62
N ARG A 349 -5.62 -3.65 17.52
CA ARG A 349 -6.22 -4.69 18.39
C ARG A 349 -5.15 -5.32 19.26
N VAL A 350 -5.46 -5.59 20.52
CA VAL A 350 -4.58 -6.31 21.46
C VAL A 350 -5.31 -7.55 21.93
N VAL A 351 -4.70 -8.72 21.73
CA VAL A 351 -5.30 -10.05 21.97
C VAL A 351 -4.27 -11.01 22.59
N GLY A 352 -4.70 -12.20 23.00
CA GLY A 352 -3.83 -13.22 23.59
C GLY A 352 -4.03 -13.33 25.09
N ALA A 353 -2.93 -13.51 25.83
CA ALA A 353 -2.89 -13.57 27.28
C ALA A 353 -3.05 -12.18 27.93
N VAL A 354 -4.10 -11.45 27.57
CA VAL A 354 -4.51 -10.17 28.18
C VAL A 354 -5.70 -10.36 29.11
N GLU A 355 -5.96 -9.41 30.01
CA GLU A 355 -7.15 -9.49 30.88
C GLU A 355 -8.45 -9.60 30.06
N LYS A 356 -8.56 -8.77 29.02
CA LYS A 356 -9.63 -8.79 28.01
C LYS A 356 -9.06 -8.29 26.68
N PRO A 357 -9.49 -8.83 25.53
CA PRO A 357 -9.12 -8.25 24.24
C PRO A 357 -9.48 -6.76 24.16
N CYS A 358 -8.56 -5.93 23.68
CA CYS A 358 -8.78 -4.49 23.53
C CYS A 358 -8.78 -4.02 22.08
N ARG A 359 -9.61 -3.04 21.78
CA ARG A 359 -9.56 -2.22 20.55
C ARG A 359 -9.17 -0.80 20.96
N LEU A 360 -8.02 -0.34 20.51
CA LEU A 360 -7.42 0.92 20.92
C LEU A 360 -7.25 1.85 19.72
N PRO A 361 -7.44 3.18 19.86
CA PRO A 361 -7.18 4.10 18.75
C PRO A 361 -5.76 3.99 18.22
N HIS A 362 -5.60 3.98 16.89
CA HIS A 362 -4.28 4.02 16.27
C HIS A 362 -3.62 5.39 16.52
N VAL A 363 -2.43 5.36 17.12
CA VAL A 363 -1.56 6.51 17.35
C VAL A 363 -0.35 6.43 16.42
N PRO A 364 -0.15 7.42 15.52
CA PRO A 364 0.99 7.43 14.60
C PRO A 364 2.33 7.36 15.33
N MET A 365 3.29 6.61 14.77
CA MET A 365 4.65 6.42 15.33
C MET A 365 4.71 5.74 16.71
N GLN A 366 3.58 5.35 17.30
CA GLN A 366 3.57 4.75 18.63
C GLN A 366 4.15 3.33 18.58
N ASP A 367 5.14 3.08 19.44
CA ASP A 367 5.70 1.76 19.69
C ASP A 367 4.59 0.79 20.16
N ALA A 368 4.51 -0.40 19.55
CA ALA A 368 3.52 -1.41 19.88
C ALA A 368 3.45 -1.71 21.39
N ARG A 369 4.61 -1.76 22.06
CA ARG A 369 4.72 -1.99 23.51
C ARG A 369 3.95 -0.96 24.36
N LEU A 370 3.84 0.29 23.90
CA LEU A 370 3.17 1.34 24.69
C LEU A 370 1.65 1.14 24.78
N TYR A 371 1.05 0.40 23.83
CA TYR A 371 -0.37 0.04 23.90
C TYR A 371 -0.69 -0.89 25.07
N LEU A 372 0.29 -1.63 25.60
CA LEU A 372 0.10 -2.54 26.74
C LEU A 372 -0.20 -1.79 28.05
N SER A 373 0.06 -0.48 28.12
CA SER A 373 -0.37 0.34 29.25
C SER A 373 -1.89 0.52 29.33
N ALA A 374 -2.57 0.53 28.17
CA ALA A 374 -4.02 0.62 28.06
C ALA A 374 -4.70 -0.75 27.91
N CYS A 375 -3.92 -1.80 27.60
CA CYS A 375 -4.38 -3.19 27.55
C CYS A 375 -3.34 -4.11 28.20
N PRO A 376 -3.34 -4.21 29.55
CA PRO A 376 -2.33 -4.99 30.26
C PRO A 376 -2.43 -6.49 29.96
N GLY A 377 -1.26 -7.14 29.95
CA GLY A 377 -1.16 -8.59 29.96
C GLY A 377 -1.73 -9.15 31.26
N SER A 378 -2.32 -10.35 31.18
CA SER A 378 -2.70 -11.15 32.34
C SER A 378 -1.48 -11.80 33.00
N ASP A 379 -1.66 -12.43 34.16
CA ASP A 379 -0.60 -13.20 34.82
C ASP A 379 -0.09 -14.41 34.00
N ALA A 380 -0.82 -14.80 32.95
CA ALA A 380 -0.40 -15.84 32.01
C ALA A 380 0.48 -15.34 30.86
N ALA A 381 0.69 -14.02 30.75
CA ALA A 381 1.42 -13.40 29.65
C ALA A 381 2.94 -13.60 29.76
N ASP A 382 3.61 -13.76 28.61
CA ASP A 382 5.07 -13.63 28.57
C ASP A 382 5.47 -12.18 28.89
N PRO A 383 6.32 -11.95 29.90
CA PRO A 383 6.71 -10.59 30.28
C PRO A 383 7.77 -9.98 29.34
N ASN A 384 8.33 -10.77 28.42
CA ASN A 384 9.53 -10.40 27.68
C ASN A 384 9.28 -10.11 26.21
N LEU A 385 8.21 -10.63 25.60
CA LEU A 385 7.97 -10.45 24.18
C LEU A 385 6.49 -10.28 23.83
N ILE A 386 6.25 -9.63 22.70
CA ILE A 386 4.96 -9.58 22.00
C ILE A 386 5.17 -9.91 20.52
N TYR A 387 4.09 -10.28 19.84
CA TYR A 387 4.05 -10.33 18.38
C TYR A 387 3.26 -9.15 17.83
N VAL A 388 3.80 -8.51 16.81
CA VAL A 388 3.14 -7.49 16.00
C VAL A 388 2.72 -8.12 14.68
N VAL A 389 1.45 -8.00 14.34
CA VAL A 389 0.87 -8.46 13.07
C VAL A 389 0.34 -7.24 12.33
N GLN A 390 1.03 -6.85 11.26
CA GLN A 390 0.65 -5.68 10.46
C GLN A 390 -0.55 -6.00 9.55
N PRO A 391 -1.25 -4.98 9.02
CA PRO A 391 -2.45 -5.17 8.19
C PRO A 391 -2.22 -6.02 6.93
N ASP A 392 -1.01 -6.04 6.39
CA ASP A 392 -0.57 -6.85 5.24
C ASP A 392 -0.32 -8.33 5.60
N GLY A 393 -0.39 -8.68 6.88
CA GLY A 393 -0.09 -10.02 7.39
C GLY A 393 1.39 -10.25 7.71
N THR A 394 2.23 -9.20 7.68
CA THR A 394 3.62 -9.31 8.14
C THR A 394 3.64 -9.50 9.66
N VAL A 395 4.37 -10.52 10.12
CA VAL A 395 4.52 -10.84 11.54
C VAL A 395 5.95 -10.50 12.01
N ALA A 396 6.06 -9.81 13.12
CA ALA A 396 7.33 -9.53 13.78
C ALA A 396 7.25 -9.82 15.27
N GLU A 397 8.27 -10.47 15.81
CA GLU A 397 8.48 -10.57 17.25
C GLU A 397 9.12 -9.27 17.76
N GLN A 398 8.74 -8.85 18.96
CA GLN A 398 9.31 -7.68 19.61
C GLN A 398 9.63 -7.96 21.08
N GLY A 399 10.89 -7.82 21.45
CA GLY A 399 11.32 -7.84 22.86
C GLY A 399 10.90 -6.57 23.59
N ILE A 400 10.22 -6.73 24.73
CA ILE A 400 9.61 -5.62 25.49
C ILE A 400 10.22 -5.40 26.88
N ALA A 401 10.86 -6.41 27.46
CA ALA A 401 11.51 -6.29 28.76
C ALA A 401 12.78 -5.45 28.67
N LEU A 402 13.24 -4.93 29.82
CA LEU A 402 14.39 -4.03 29.86
C LEU A 402 15.67 -4.65 29.27
N TRP A 403 15.84 -5.96 29.44
CA TRP A 403 17.04 -6.70 29.07
C TRP A 403 17.06 -7.19 27.61
N ASN A 404 15.90 -7.22 26.93
CA ASN A 404 15.77 -7.63 25.52
C ASN A 404 15.03 -6.59 24.66
N ARG A 405 15.03 -5.33 25.07
CA ARG A 405 14.20 -4.30 24.44
C ARG A 405 14.64 -4.02 23.00
N ASP A 406 13.72 -4.23 22.07
CA ASP A 406 13.89 -3.85 20.67
C ASP A 406 13.67 -2.36 20.43
N LYS A 407 14.09 -1.88 19.25
CA LYS A 407 13.74 -0.55 18.75
C LYS A 407 12.20 -0.40 18.67
N PRO A 408 11.67 0.83 18.82
CA PRO A 408 10.25 1.10 18.63
C PRO A 408 9.72 0.52 17.31
N ARG A 409 8.58 -0.17 17.37
CA ARG A 409 7.90 -0.69 16.18
C ARG A 409 6.54 0.01 16.03
N PRO A 410 6.43 1.01 15.13
CA PRO A 410 5.15 1.61 14.80
C PRO A 410 4.16 0.59 14.26
N LEU A 411 2.89 0.78 14.62
CA LEU A 411 1.78 -0.01 14.09
C LEU A 411 1.07 0.77 12.99
N ALA A 412 0.75 0.10 11.89
CA ALA A 412 -0.17 0.67 10.92
C ALA A 412 -1.64 0.50 11.39
N PRO A 413 -2.58 1.36 10.93
CA PRO A 413 -3.98 1.21 11.28
C PRO A 413 -4.54 -0.16 10.92
N GLY A 414 -5.17 -0.84 11.88
CA GLY A 414 -5.71 -2.20 11.74
C GLY A 414 -4.77 -3.32 12.21
N ALA A 415 -3.55 -3.01 12.63
CA ALA A 415 -2.59 -3.96 13.15
C ALA A 415 -3.08 -4.66 14.44
N TRP A 416 -2.48 -5.80 14.73
CA TRP A 416 -2.71 -6.56 15.95
C TRP A 416 -1.42 -6.63 16.77
N ILE A 417 -1.58 -6.56 18.09
CA ILE A 417 -0.60 -6.98 19.06
C ILE A 417 -1.11 -8.28 19.67
N TYR A 418 -0.34 -9.35 19.51
CA TYR A 418 -0.56 -10.60 20.22
C TYR A 418 0.36 -10.66 21.43
N VAL A 419 -0.25 -10.69 22.61
CA VAL A 419 0.43 -10.93 23.89
C VAL A 419 0.49 -12.45 24.09
N PRO A 420 1.67 -13.06 23.94
CA PRO A 420 1.83 -14.52 24.02
C PRO A 420 1.65 -15.03 25.44
N PHE A 421 1.34 -16.33 25.56
CA PHE A 421 1.41 -17.03 26.83
C PHE A 421 2.87 -17.25 27.23
N ASP A 422 3.18 -17.15 28.52
CA ASP A 422 4.52 -17.41 29.04
C ASP A 422 4.96 -18.84 28.68
N ARG A 423 6.04 -18.94 27.89
CA ARG A 423 6.56 -20.21 27.37
C ARG A 423 6.95 -21.21 28.44
N HIS A 424 7.35 -20.74 29.62
CA HIS A 424 7.73 -21.59 30.75
C HIS A 424 6.47 -22.10 31.47
N ALA A 425 5.45 -21.25 31.61
CA ALA A 425 4.17 -21.64 32.21
C ALA A 425 3.42 -22.71 31.37
N ILE A 426 3.52 -22.62 30.03
CA ILE A 426 2.85 -23.56 29.12
C ILE A 426 3.72 -24.74 28.67
N ALA A 427 4.95 -24.85 29.20
CA ALA A 427 5.89 -25.89 28.79
C ALA A 427 5.30 -27.30 28.99
N GLY A 428 5.42 -28.16 27.98
CA GLY A 428 4.90 -29.53 27.99
C GLY A 428 3.42 -29.67 27.61
N ALA A 429 2.63 -28.59 27.64
CA ALA A 429 1.23 -28.60 27.22
C ALA A 429 1.03 -28.23 25.74
N ALA A 430 1.92 -27.41 25.18
CA ALA A 430 1.85 -26.90 23.82
C ALA A 430 3.21 -27.02 23.12
N ASP A 431 3.20 -26.95 21.78
CA ASP A 431 4.43 -26.98 20.99
C ASP A 431 5.27 -25.71 21.22
N ALA A 432 6.58 -25.80 21.00
CA ALA A 432 7.48 -24.65 21.11
C ALA A 432 7.10 -23.50 20.14
N ASN A 433 6.40 -23.81 19.04
CA ASN A 433 5.93 -22.83 18.06
C ASN A 433 4.54 -22.28 18.35
N PHE A 434 3.82 -22.75 19.39
CA PHE A 434 2.44 -22.35 19.66
C PHE A 434 2.18 -20.85 19.53
N ASN A 435 2.98 -20.01 20.21
CA ASN A 435 2.82 -18.56 20.15
C ASN A 435 3.07 -17.97 18.75
N ARG A 436 4.04 -18.54 18.00
CA ARG A 436 4.31 -18.15 16.61
C ARG A 436 3.16 -18.55 15.69
N ASP A 437 2.59 -19.73 15.91
CA ASP A 437 1.48 -20.27 15.13
C ASP A 437 0.18 -19.49 15.37
N VAL A 438 -0.05 -19.00 16.60
CA VAL A 438 -1.11 -18.02 16.88
C VAL A 438 -0.89 -16.74 16.08
N ALA A 439 0.31 -16.15 16.12
CA ALA A 439 0.60 -14.93 15.37
C ALA A 439 0.45 -15.13 13.84
N ALA A 440 0.87 -16.29 13.33
CA ALA A 440 0.68 -16.67 11.93
C ALA A 440 -0.81 -16.83 11.56
N PHE A 441 -1.62 -17.42 12.45
CA PHE A 441 -3.07 -17.48 12.25
C PHE A 441 -3.70 -16.09 12.24
N LEU A 442 -3.29 -15.17 13.12
CA LEU A 442 -3.77 -13.79 13.13
C LEU A 442 -3.40 -13.04 11.84
N ALA A 443 -2.23 -13.31 11.26
CA ALA A 443 -1.79 -12.72 9.99
C ALA A 443 -2.71 -13.06 8.80
N THR A 444 -3.49 -14.13 8.91
CA THR A 444 -4.47 -14.51 7.89
C THR A 444 -5.81 -13.78 8.04
N GLN A 445 -6.00 -12.98 9.09
CA GLN A 445 -7.24 -12.23 9.28
C GLN A 445 -7.22 -10.96 8.42
N VAL A 446 -8.38 -10.58 7.85
CA VAL A 446 -8.50 -9.33 7.08
C VAL A 446 -8.75 -8.16 8.04
N PRO A 447 -8.06 -7.01 7.89
CA PRO A 447 -8.35 -5.81 8.68
C PRO A 447 -9.81 -5.34 8.51
N GLY A 448 -10.48 -5.03 9.61
CA GLY A 448 -11.92 -4.67 9.64
C GLY A 448 -12.70 -5.36 10.77
N ASP A 449 -14.02 -5.14 10.80
CA ASP A 449 -14.92 -5.58 11.87
C ASP A 449 -15.27 -7.09 11.85
N SER A 450 -14.91 -7.80 10.79
CA SER A 450 -15.30 -9.21 10.58
C SER A 450 -14.62 -10.23 11.50
N GLY A 451 -13.93 -9.80 12.56
CA GLY A 451 -13.29 -10.67 13.55
C GLY A 451 -13.28 -10.15 14.98
N TRP A 452 -14.02 -9.08 15.29
CA TRP A 452 -14.08 -8.47 16.63
C TRP A 452 -15.40 -8.78 17.39
N ARG A 453 -16.13 -9.81 16.98
CA ARG A 453 -17.41 -10.15 17.64
C ARG A 453 -17.21 -10.99 18.90
#